data_AF-A0A4R0QKG8-F1
#
_entry.id   AF-A0A4R0QKG8-F1
#
_cell.length_a   1.000
_cell.length_b   1.000
_cell.length_c   1.000
_cell.angle_alpha   90.00
_cell.angle_beta   90.00
_cell.angle_gamma   90.00
#
_symmetry.space_group_name_H-M   'P 1'
#
loop_
_entity.id
_entity.type
_entity.pdbx_description
1 polymer ?
#
loop_
_entity_poly.entity_id
_entity_poly.type
_entity_poly.pdbx_seq_one_letter_code
_entity_poly.pdbx_strand_id
1 'polypeptide(L)'
;MAFSTDDDLRSMLPAIFNYGVTSFEEYHAPAEKEVARDVRRLWIPRQYRVSFSEFDRFRLEAAQWSRAACCRVLGWHALARLATETDTEGFVAMIATYRAEYQAELEAVIADGVWYDTGDGLEWIESVQKAETSRIWR
;
A
#
# COMPACT_ATOMS: atom_id res chain seq x y z
N MET A 1 -11.29 0.84 -8.61
CA MET A 1 -10.03 0.68 -9.36
C MET A 1 -8.97 0.27 -8.35
N ALA A 2 -8.05 -0.62 -8.72
CA ALA A 2 -6.93 -0.95 -7.84
C ALA A 2 -5.93 0.22 -7.76
N PHE A 3 -5.13 0.26 -6.70
CA PHE A 3 -4.11 1.31 -6.52
C PHE A 3 -2.92 1.17 -7.46
N SER A 4 -2.72 -0.01 -8.05
CA SER A 4 -1.63 -0.26 -8.98
C SER A 4 -2.08 -1.15 -10.14
N THR A 5 -1.23 -1.23 -11.17
CA THR A 5 -1.40 -2.01 -12.39
C THR A 5 -0.14 -2.80 -12.73
N ASP A 6 -0.23 -3.72 -13.69
CA ASP A 6 0.93 -4.47 -14.20
C ASP A 6 2.02 -3.55 -14.80
N ASP A 7 1.64 -2.38 -15.33
CA ASP A 7 2.60 -1.40 -15.84
C ASP A 7 3.42 -0.75 -14.71
N ASP A 8 2.80 -0.54 -13.55
CA ASP A 8 3.50 -0.07 -12.35
C ASP A 8 4.46 -1.16 -11.82
N LEU A 9 4.06 -2.43 -11.88
CA LEU A 9 4.95 -3.55 -11.54
C LEU A 9 6.14 -3.61 -12.48
N ARG A 10 5.93 -3.44 -13.79
CA ARG A 10 7.00 -3.41 -14.79
C ARG A 10 7.95 -2.24 -14.56
N SER A 11 7.44 -1.12 -14.06
CA SER A 11 8.26 0.04 -13.72
C SER A 11 9.17 -0.23 -12.51
N MET A 12 8.72 -1.02 -11.53
CA MET A 12 9.52 -1.40 -10.35
C MET A 12 10.41 -2.62 -10.57
N LEU A 13 9.95 -3.60 -11.36
CA LEU A 13 10.67 -4.82 -11.69
C LEU A 13 10.44 -5.17 -13.17
N PRO A 14 11.26 -4.63 -14.09
CA PRO A 14 11.06 -4.78 -15.54
C PRO A 14 11.01 -6.22 -16.04
N ALA A 15 11.75 -7.12 -15.38
CA ALA A 15 11.87 -8.53 -15.77
C ALA A 15 10.76 -9.43 -15.22
N ILE A 16 9.77 -8.90 -14.48
CA ILE A 16 8.79 -9.73 -13.76
C ILE A 16 7.96 -10.66 -14.66
N PHE A 17 7.70 -10.26 -15.91
CA PHE A 17 6.93 -11.06 -16.88
C PHE A 17 7.79 -12.02 -17.72
N ASN A 18 9.11 -12.00 -17.56
CA ASN A 18 10.02 -12.87 -18.31
C ASN A 18 9.98 -14.33 -17.82
N TYR A 19 9.29 -14.60 -16.71
CA TYR A 19 9.21 -15.91 -16.06
C TYR A 19 7.99 -16.74 -16.51
N GLY A 20 7.42 -16.44 -17.69
CA GLY A 20 6.31 -17.22 -18.26
C GLY A 20 4.92 -16.83 -17.77
N VAL A 21 4.80 -15.72 -17.03
CA VAL A 21 3.52 -15.15 -16.60
C VAL A 21 3.18 -13.93 -17.44
N THR A 22 1.95 -13.86 -17.95
CA THR A 22 1.49 -12.77 -18.82
C THR A 22 0.93 -11.57 -18.06
N SER A 23 0.40 -11.78 -16.85
CA SER A 23 -0.23 -10.74 -16.04
C SER A 23 -0.35 -11.15 -14.58
N PHE A 24 -0.34 -10.17 -13.68
CA PHE A 24 -0.63 -10.32 -12.25
C PHE A 24 -1.90 -9.55 -11.83
N GLU A 25 -2.79 -9.24 -12.79
CA GLU A 25 -4.02 -8.43 -12.58
C GLU A 25 -4.85 -8.92 -11.38
N GLU A 26 -4.93 -10.24 -11.19
CA GLU A 26 -5.66 -10.88 -10.09
C GLU A 26 -5.17 -10.48 -8.68
N TYR A 27 -3.91 -10.04 -8.54
CA TYR A 27 -3.31 -9.68 -7.25
C TYR A 27 -3.46 -8.21 -6.87
N HIS A 28 -3.83 -7.33 -7.81
CA HIS A 28 -3.97 -5.91 -7.53
C HIS A 28 -5.16 -5.58 -6.62
N ALA A 29 -6.32 -6.21 -6.85
CA ALA A 29 -7.51 -5.98 -6.01
C ALA A 29 -7.34 -6.53 -4.56
N PRO A 30 -6.72 -7.72 -4.34
CA PRO A 30 -6.30 -8.14 -3.01
C PRO A 30 -5.31 -7.17 -2.35
N ALA A 31 -4.28 -6.74 -3.09
CA ALA A 31 -3.27 -5.82 -2.57
C ALA A 31 -3.90 -4.48 -2.13
N GLU A 32 -4.79 -3.89 -2.93
CA GLU A 32 -5.55 -2.68 -2.57
C GLU A 32 -6.26 -2.83 -1.22
N LYS A 33 -6.99 -3.94 -1.02
CA LYS A 33 -7.71 -4.21 0.24
C LYS A 33 -6.76 -4.34 1.42
N GLU A 34 -5.61 -4.95 1.22
CA GLU A 34 -4.60 -5.13 2.25
C GLU A 34 -3.93 -3.80 2.65
N VAL A 35 -3.54 -2.99 1.66
CA VAL A 35 -3.01 -1.63 1.90
C VAL A 35 -4.06 -0.80 2.63
N ALA A 36 -5.30 -0.76 2.13
CA ALA A 36 -6.37 0.01 2.77
C ALA A 36 -6.65 -0.44 4.22
N ARG A 37 -6.55 -1.75 4.50
CA ARG A 37 -6.67 -2.28 5.87
C ARG A 37 -5.55 -1.76 6.77
N ASP A 38 -4.32 -1.72 6.27
CA ASP A 38 -3.17 -1.27 7.05
C ASP A 38 -3.21 0.26 7.25
N VAL A 39 -3.62 1.02 6.23
CA VAL A 39 -3.94 2.46 6.35
C VAL A 39 -5.01 2.70 7.41
N ARG A 40 -6.14 1.98 7.34
CA ARG A 40 -7.22 2.08 8.33
C ARG A 40 -6.71 1.86 9.76
N ARG A 41 -5.77 0.94 9.97
CA ARG A 41 -5.21 0.63 11.29
C ARG A 41 -4.21 1.67 11.80
N LEU A 42 -3.38 2.21 10.90
CA LEU A 42 -2.24 3.03 11.28
C LEU A 42 -2.53 4.53 11.22
N TRP A 43 -3.32 4.97 10.24
CA TRP A 43 -3.62 6.38 9.98
C TRP A 43 -4.81 6.86 10.81
N ILE A 44 -5.92 6.12 10.86
CA ILE A 44 -7.14 6.58 11.55
C ILE A 44 -6.90 6.97 13.01
N PRO A 45 -6.16 6.21 13.83
CA PRO A 45 -5.88 6.61 15.21
C PRO A 45 -5.07 7.90 15.36
N ARG A 46 -4.46 8.40 14.29
CA ARG A 46 -3.61 9.60 14.26
C ARG A 46 -4.35 10.84 13.76
N GLN A 47 -5.64 10.74 13.44
CA GLN A 47 -6.46 11.88 13.03
C GLN A 47 -7.82 11.87 13.75
N TYR A 48 -8.55 12.99 13.68
CA TYR A 48 -9.90 13.13 14.26
C TYR A 48 -10.99 13.42 13.23
N ARG A 49 -10.66 13.33 11.94
CA ARG A 49 -11.52 13.68 10.80
C ARG A 49 -12.33 12.51 10.26
N VAL A 50 -11.82 11.28 10.35
CA VAL A 50 -12.45 10.08 9.78
C VAL A 50 -12.50 8.99 10.84
N SER A 51 -13.69 8.49 11.19
CA SER A 51 -13.81 7.39 12.14
C SER A 51 -13.54 6.03 11.50
N PHE A 52 -13.26 5.01 12.32
CA PHE A 52 -13.07 3.63 11.85
C PHE A 52 -14.29 3.07 11.10
N SER A 53 -15.50 3.52 11.41
CA SER A 53 -16.76 3.10 10.78
C SER A 53 -17.05 3.83 9.47
N GLU A 54 -16.55 5.05 9.31
CA GLU A 54 -16.77 5.90 8.13
C GLU A 54 -15.67 5.75 7.08
N PHE A 55 -14.56 5.08 7.43
CA PHE A 55 -13.48 4.82 6.50
C PHE A 55 -13.96 3.97 5.31
N ASP A 56 -13.81 4.54 4.12
CA ASP A 56 -14.00 3.87 2.85
C ASP A 56 -12.70 3.91 2.05
N ARG A 57 -12.23 2.75 1.62
CA ARG A 57 -11.01 2.65 0.82
C ARG A 57 -11.12 3.34 -0.54
N PHE A 58 -12.34 3.48 -1.07
CA PHE A 58 -12.56 4.14 -2.36
C PHE A 58 -12.42 5.67 -2.29
N ARG A 59 -12.33 6.22 -1.07
CA ARG A 59 -12.08 7.64 -0.82
C ARG A 59 -10.59 7.95 -0.67
N LEU A 60 -9.72 6.95 -0.72
CA LEU A 60 -8.27 7.16 -0.76
C LEU A 60 -7.82 7.57 -2.16
N GLU A 61 -6.90 8.52 -2.24
CA GLU A 61 -6.26 8.89 -3.51
C GLU A 61 -5.37 7.75 -4.00
N ALA A 62 -5.78 7.08 -5.09
CA ALA A 62 -5.11 5.88 -5.58
C ALA A 62 -3.63 6.14 -5.94
N ALA A 63 -3.32 7.31 -6.51
CA ALA A 63 -1.96 7.65 -6.90
C ALA A 63 -0.98 7.64 -5.70
N GLN A 64 -1.45 8.06 -4.52
CA GLN A 64 -0.65 8.08 -3.28
C GLN A 64 -0.24 6.65 -2.83
N TRP A 65 -1.06 5.64 -3.12
CA TRP A 65 -0.86 4.28 -2.64
C TRP A 65 -0.28 3.32 -3.68
N SER A 66 -0.02 3.81 -4.90
CA SER A 66 0.46 3.01 -6.03
C SER A 66 1.74 2.23 -5.71
N ARG A 67 2.76 2.90 -5.16
CA ARG A 67 4.02 2.28 -4.77
C ARG A 67 3.82 1.22 -3.68
N ALA A 68 3.07 1.53 -2.63
CA ALA A 68 2.77 0.59 -1.55
C ALA A 68 2.02 -0.65 -2.08
N ALA A 69 1.05 -0.45 -2.99
CA ALA A 69 0.31 -1.54 -3.61
C ALA A 69 1.20 -2.40 -4.52
N CYS A 70 2.11 -1.82 -5.30
CA CYS A 70 3.11 -2.58 -6.05
C CYS A 70 4.01 -3.42 -5.14
N CYS A 71 4.59 -2.83 -4.09
CA CYS A 71 5.39 -3.56 -3.12
C CYS A 71 4.59 -4.70 -2.47
N ARG A 72 3.29 -4.48 -2.23
CA ARG A 72 2.39 -5.50 -1.69
C ARG A 72 2.19 -6.66 -2.66
N VAL A 73 1.93 -6.38 -3.94
CA VAL A 73 1.82 -7.41 -4.99
C VAL A 73 3.14 -8.18 -5.12
N LEU A 74 4.27 -7.49 -5.23
CA LEU A 74 5.58 -8.12 -5.39
C LEU A 74 5.96 -8.99 -4.18
N GLY A 75 5.88 -8.42 -2.97
CA GLY A 75 6.40 -9.05 -1.75
C GLY A 75 5.52 -10.16 -1.15
N TRP A 76 4.24 -10.24 -1.51
CA TRP A 76 3.33 -11.26 -0.94
C TRP A 76 2.63 -12.14 -1.96
N HIS A 77 2.52 -11.71 -3.22
CA HIS A 77 1.71 -12.43 -4.21
C HIS A 77 2.55 -12.88 -5.41
N ALA A 78 3.01 -11.95 -6.25
CA ALA A 78 3.66 -12.26 -7.53
C ALA A 78 4.97 -13.04 -7.35
N LEU A 79 5.93 -12.53 -6.55
CA LEU A 79 7.22 -13.23 -6.38
C LEU A 79 7.08 -14.52 -5.56
N ALA A 80 6.11 -14.59 -4.65
CA ALA A 80 5.85 -15.81 -3.88
C ALA A 80 5.35 -16.95 -4.78
N ARG A 81 4.47 -16.62 -5.73
CA ARG A 81 4.05 -17.56 -6.78
C ARG A 81 5.23 -17.97 -7.67
N LEU A 82 6.00 -17.00 -8.18
CA LEU A 82 7.15 -17.28 -9.04
C LEU A 82 8.22 -18.13 -8.34
N ALA A 83 8.46 -17.91 -7.04
CA ALA A 83 9.39 -18.71 -6.23
C ALA A 83 8.90 -20.15 -5.99
N THR A 84 7.60 -20.41 -6.13
CA THR A 84 7.04 -21.77 -6.05
C THR A 84 7.15 -22.48 -7.40
N GLU A 85 7.00 -21.75 -8.50
CA GLU A 85 7.03 -22.28 -9.87
C GLU A 85 8.46 -22.40 -10.44
N THR A 86 9.42 -21.64 -9.90
CA THR A 86 10.81 -21.60 -10.39
C THR A 86 11.81 -21.69 -9.23
N ASP A 87 12.93 -22.37 -9.48
CA ASP A 87 14.02 -22.52 -8.49
C ASP A 87 14.97 -21.31 -8.54
N THR A 88 14.42 -20.12 -8.28
CA THR A 88 15.19 -18.87 -8.35
C THR A 88 15.53 -18.40 -6.93
N GLU A 89 16.73 -18.71 -6.46
CA GLU A 89 17.23 -18.29 -5.13
C GLU A 89 17.11 -16.76 -4.89
N GLY A 90 17.15 -15.96 -5.95
CA GLY A 90 17.04 -14.50 -5.89
C GLY A 90 15.67 -13.98 -5.43
N PHE A 91 14.58 -14.74 -5.62
CA PHE A 91 13.23 -14.24 -5.30
C PHE A 91 12.97 -14.11 -3.81
N VAL A 92 13.57 -14.95 -2.97
CA VAL A 92 13.42 -14.84 -1.51
C VAL A 92 14.01 -13.52 -1.00
N ALA A 93 15.19 -13.14 -1.52
CA ALA A 93 15.82 -11.87 -1.19
C ALA A 93 14.97 -10.68 -1.68
N MET A 94 14.48 -10.74 -2.92
CA MET A 94 13.61 -9.71 -3.48
C MET A 94 12.30 -9.56 -2.70
N ILE A 95 11.67 -10.67 -2.31
CA ILE A 95 10.49 -10.67 -1.44
C ILE A 95 10.79 -9.90 -0.16
N ALA A 96 11.90 -10.20 0.52
CA ALA A 96 12.27 -9.50 1.75
C ALA A 96 12.46 -7.99 1.51
N THR A 97 13.11 -7.61 0.40
CA THR A 97 13.29 -6.20 0.01
C THR A 97 11.95 -5.50 -0.19
N TYR A 98 11.03 -6.05 -0.99
CA TYR A 98 9.74 -5.40 -1.24
C TYR A 98 8.85 -5.35 -0.01
N ARG A 99 8.97 -6.30 0.92
CA ARG A 99 8.28 -6.24 2.21
C ARG A 99 8.80 -5.09 3.08
N ALA A 100 10.11 -4.87 3.10
CA ALA A 100 10.72 -3.75 3.80
C ALA A 100 10.34 -2.41 3.15
N GLU A 101 10.41 -2.32 1.82
CA GLU A 101 9.98 -1.12 1.08
C GLU A 101 8.50 -0.80 1.29
N TYR A 102 7.63 -1.82 1.34
CA TYR A 102 6.21 -1.63 1.67
C TYR A 102 6.04 -0.97 3.04
N GLN A 103 6.75 -1.45 4.06
CA GLN A 103 6.66 -0.88 5.40
C GLN A 103 7.17 0.56 5.44
N ALA A 104 8.34 0.81 4.82
CA ALA A 104 8.93 2.15 4.76
C ALA A 104 8.01 3.14 4.04
N GLU A 105 7.43 2.75 2.90
CA GLU A 105 6.50 3.58 2.13
C GLU A 105 5.23 3.88 2.93
N LEU A 106 4.63 2.84 3.52
CA LEU A 106 3.40 2.98 4.30
C LEU A 106 3.60 3.92 5.49
N GLU A 107 4.73 3.79 6.20
CA GLU A 107 5.08 4.65 7.32
C GLU A 107 5.36 6.08 6.88
N ALA A 108 6.11 6.27 5.79
CA ALA A 108 6.45 7.59 5.25
C ALA A 108 5.19 8.36 4.81
N VAL A 109 4.34 7.72 4.00
CA VAL A 109 3.08 8.32 3.53
C VAL A 109 2.18 8.66 4.72
N ILE A 110 1.99 7.73 5.66
CA ILE A 110 1.15 8.00 6.83
C ILE A 110 1.76 9.09 7.71
N ALA A 111 3.08 9.18 7.85
CA ALA A 111 3.71 10.23 8.65
C ALA A 111 3.52 11.63 8.06
N ASP A 112 3.52 11.74 6.73
CA ASP A 112 3.30 13.00 6.01
C ASP A 112 1.83 13.43 6.04
N GLY A 113 0.93 12.51 5.70
CA GLY A 113 -0.50 12.76 5.62
C GLY A 113 -1.15 11.94 4.51
N VAL A 114 -2.48 11.87 4.53
CA VAL A 114 -3.24 11.05 3.59
C VAL A 114 -4.22 11.93 2.84
N TRP A 115 -4.20 11.81 1.51
CA TRP A 115 -5.25 12.37 0.65
C TRP A 115 -6.50 11.50 0.76
N TYR A 116 -7.58 12.08 1.27
CA TYR A 116 -8.84 11.38 1.53
C TYR A 116 -10.05 12.24 1.16
N ASP A 117 -11.01 11.66 0.46
CA ASP A 117 -12.28 12.31 0.12
C ASP A 117 -13.26 12.24 1.31
N THR A 118 -13.49 13.39 1.94
CA THR A 118 -14.38 13.50 3.11
C THR A 118 -15.86 13.46 2.73
N GLY A 119 -16.19 13.54 1.44
CA GLY A 119 -17.55 13.69 0.91
C GLY A 119 -17.82 15.10 0.38
N ASP A 120 -17.00 16.07 0.77
CA ASP A 120 -17.00 17.44 0.23
C ASP A 120 -15.90 17.65 -0.83
N GLY A 121 -15.09 16.62 -1.08
CA GLY A 121 -13.97 16.62 -2.02
C GLY A 121 -12.70 16.00 -1.43
N LEU A 122 -11.68 15.87 -2.29
CA LEU A 122 -10.39 15.32 -1.90
C LEU A 122 -9.62 16.34 -1.05
N GLU A 123 -9.26 15.95 0.17
CA GLU A 123 -8.54 16.80 1.12
C GLU A 123 -7.26 16.13 1.61
N TRP A 124 -6.23 16.94 1.89
CA TRP A 124 -5.03 16.48 2.57
C TRP A 124 -5.28 16.47 4.07
N ILE A 125 -5.22 15.29 4.68
CA ILE A 125 -5.40 15.12 6.12
C ILE A 125 -4.06 14.76 6.75
N GLU A 126 -3.48 15.74 7.43
CA GLU A 126 -2.25 15.58 8.20
C GLU A 126 -2.42 14.51 9.29
N SER A 127 -1.36 13.72 9.50
CA SER A 127 -1.28 12.83 10.64
C SER A 127 -0.78 13.57 11.87
N VAL A 128 -1.55 13.54 12.96
CA VAL A 128 -1.12 14.08 14.24
C VAL A 128 -0.01 13.18 14.80
N GLN A 129 1.12 13.78 15.17
CA GLN A 129 2.19 13.01 15.81
C GLN A 129 1.69 12.40 17.14
N LYS A 130 2.06 11.15 17.39
CA LYS A 130 1.64 10.37 18.56
C LYS A 130 1.92 11.05 19.91
N ALA A 131 2.88 11.99 19.96
CA ALA A 131 3.21 12.76 21.16
C ALA A 131 2.20 13.89 21.45
N GLU A 132 1.57 14.46 20.43
CA GLU A 132 0.70 15.64 20.54
C GLU A 132 -0.71 15.28 21.02
N THR A 133 -1.16 14.06 20.72
CA THR A 133 -2.43 13.47 21.19
C THR A 133 -2.55 13.46 22.72
N SER A 134 -1.42 13.47 23.44
CA SER A 134 -1.36 13.44 24.92
C SER A 134 -1.65 14.80 25.56
N ARG A 135 -1.58 15.91 24.81
CA ARG A 135 -1.70 17.28 25.34
C ARG A 135 -3.09 17.89 25.20
N ILE A 136 -3.96 17.28 24.41
CA ILE A 136 -5.29 17.84 24.09
C ILE A 136 -6.35 17.45 25.15
N TRP A 137 -5.99 16.63 26.15
CA TRP A 137 -6.89 16.19 27.24
C TRP A 137 -6.47 16.72 28.62
N ARG A 138 -6.20 18.01 28.76
CA ARG A 138 -6.05 18.67 30.07
C ARG A 138 -6.88 19.94 30.17
#